data_AF-A0A6N9RAD6-F1
#
_entry.id   AF-A0A6N9RAD6-F1
#
_cell.length_a   1.000
_cell.length_b   1.000
_cell.length_c   1.000
_cell.angle_alpha   90.00
_cell.angle_beta   90.00
_cell.angle_gamma   90.00
#
_symmetry.space_group_name_H-M   'P 1'
#
loop_
_entity.id
_entity.type
_entity.pdbx_description
1 polymer ?
#
loop_
_entity_poly.entity_id
_entity_poly.type
_entity_poly.pdbx_seq_one_letter_code
_entity_poly.pdbx_strand_id
1 'polypeptide(L)' 'ALAAGRRAYVHVARGSVGVNGAPLAAGDAAKIVGESVVLADGHDAEVLLFDVA' A
#
# COMPACT_ATOMS: atom_id res chain seq x y z
N ALA A 1 -12.33 4.49 0.28
CA ALA A 1 -12.43 3.03 0.53
C ALA A 1 -12.51 2.33 -0.81
N LEU A 2 -11.91 1.15 -0.94
CA LEU A 2 -12.09 0.31 -2.12
C LEU A 2 -13.56 -0.10 -2.26
N ALA A 3 -14.05 -0.21 -3.50
CA ALA A 3 -15.40 -0.71 -3.74
C ALA A 3 -15.52 -2.17 -3.23
N ALA A 4 -16.73 -2.60 -2.87
CA ALA A 4 -16.97 -3.95 -2.38
C ALA A 4 -16.43 -5.00 -3.39
N GLY A 5 -15.68 -5.97 -2.88
CA GLY A 5 -15.03 -7.01 -3.68
C GLY A 5 -13.67 -6.64 -4.27
N ARG A 6 -13.31 -5.34 -4.34
CA ARG A 6 -12.00 -4.89 -4.81
C ARG A 6 -10.92 -5.10 -3.76
N ARG A 7 -9.69 -5.30 -4.24
CA ARG A 7 -8.50 -5.47 -3.42
C ARG A 7 -7.40 -4.58 -3.97
N ALA A 8 -6.59 -4.02 -3.10
CA ALA A 8 -5.36 -3.36 -3.53
C ALA A 8 -4.15 -4.21 -3.15
N TYR A 9 -3.14 -4.18 -4.01
CA TYR A 9 -1.80 -4.66 -3.70
C TYR A 9 -0.86 -3.46 -3.73
N VAL A 10 -0.20 -3.20 -2.61
CA VAL A 10 0.75 -2.11 -2.44
C VAL A 10 2.14 -2.73 -2.31
N HIS A 11 3.09 -2.33 -3.17
CA HIS A 11 4.47 -2.77 -3.10
C HIS A 11 5.40 -1.56 -3.02
N VAL A 12 6.39 -1.61 -2.14
CA VAL A 12 7.39 -0.54 -2.00
C VAL A 12 8.61 -0.92 -2.83
N ALA A 13 8.82 -0.21 -3.94
CA ALA A 13 9.97 -0.43 -4.81
C ALA A 13 11.26 0.19 -4.22
N ARG A 14 11.12 1.29 -3.47
CA ARG A 14 12.24 2.05 -2.89
C ARG A 14 11.79 2.81 -1.65
N GLY A 15 12.71 3.10 -0.73
CA GLY A 15 12.43 3.86 0.49
C GLY A 15 11.55 3.11 1.50
N SER A 16 10.78 3.85 2.29
CA SER A 16 9.82 3.29 3.25
C SER A 16 8.56 4.15 3.37
N VAL A 17 7.43 3.52 3.70
CA VAL A 17 6.13 4.20 3.84
C VAL A 17 5.24 3.46 4.84
N GLY A 18 4.43 4.19 5.60
CA GLY A 18 3.34 3.62 6.38
C GLY A 18 2.13 3.34 5.50
N VAL A 19 1.65 2.09 5.47
CA VAL A 19 0.44 1.66 4.77
C VAL A 19 -0.61 1.25 5.79
N ASN A 20 -1.71 1.99 5.88
CA ASN A 20 -2.76 1.79 6.90
C ASN A 20 -2.19 1.67 8.33
N GLY A 21 -1.15 2.45 8.64
CA GLY A 21 -0.45 2.45 9.93
C GLY A 21 0.62 1.36 10.09
N ALA A 22 0.75 0.43 9.14
CA ALA A 22 1.81 -0.57 9.14
C ALA A 22 3.03 -0.06 8.34
N PRO A 23 4.25 0.00 8.93
CA PRO A 23 5.44 0.42 8.21
C PRO A 23 5.87 -0.66 7.22
N LEU A 24 6.12 -0.26 5.97
CA LEU A 24 6.71 -1.08 4.92
C LEU A 24 8.01 -0.44 4.43
N ALA A 25 8.99 -1.26 4.10
CA ALA A 25 10.26 -0.85 3.48
C ALA A 25 10.40 -1.42 2.06
N ALA A 26 11.42 -0.98 1.33
CA ALA A 26 11.72 -1.48 -0.01
C ALA A 26 11.78 -3.02 -0.04
N GLY A 27 11.00 -3.61 -0.96
CA GLY A 27 10.82 -5.05 -1.07
C GLY A 27 9.53 -5.57 -0.41
N ASP A 28 8.97 -4.86 0.56
CA ASP A 28 7.74 -5.26 1.24
C ASP A 28 6.51 -5.00 0.38
N ALA A 29 5.42 -5.69 0.74
CA ALA A 29 4.12 -5.47 0.15
C ALA A 29 2.96 -5.75 1.11
N ALA A 30 1.83 -5.08 0.89
CA ALA A 30 0.58 -5.28 1.60
C ALA A 30 -0.56 -5.58 0.63
N LYS A 31 -1.42 -6.53 1.01
CA LYS A 31 -2.72 -6.76 0.37
C LYS A 31 -3.81 -6.15 1.25
N ILE A 32 -4.62 -5.28 0.67
CA ILE A 32 -5.67 -4.53 1.35
C ILE A 32 -7.01 -4.94 0.76
N VAL A 33 -7.99 -5.25 1.61
CA VAL A 33 -9.29 -5.79 1.18
C VAL A 33 -10.41 -5.02 1.89
N GLY A 34 -11.33 -4.45 1.11
CA GLY A 34 -12.55 -3.85 1.66
C GLY A 34 -12.37 -2.55 2.47
N GLU A 35 -11.15 -1.99 2.53
CA GLU A 35 -10.85 -0.73 3.20
C GLU A 35 -10.15 0.27 2.27
N SER A 36 -9.93 1.50 2.74
CA SER A 36 -9.15 2.50 2.00
C SER A 36 -7.66 2.18 2.09
N VAL A 37 -6.90 2.48 1.04
CA VAL A 37 -5.44 2.55 1.13
C VAL A 37 -5.06 3.95 1.62
N VAL A 38 -4.32 4.02 2.71
CA VAL A 38 -3.75 5.25 3.26
C VAL A 38 -2.24 5.08 3.31
N LEU A 39 -1.53 5.99 2.63
CA LEU A 39 -0.08 6.08 2.63
C LEU A 39 0.35 7.29 3.46
N ALA A 40 1.22 7.09 4.43
CA ALA A 40 1.71 8.12 5.34
C ALA A 40 3.20 7.94 5.65
N ASP A 41 3.83 8.96 6.23
CA ASP A 41 5.21 8.89 6.75
C ASP A 41 6.25 8.37 5.74
N GLY A 42 6.09 8.75 4.47
CA GLY A 42 6.97 8.33 3.38
C GLY A 42 8.37 8.94 3.51
N HIS A 43 9.40 8.09 3.44
CA HIS A 43 10.79 8.51 3.36
C HIS A 43 11.42 7.99 2.06
N ASP A 44 11.57 8.90 1.10
CA ASP A 44 12.15 8.64 -0.22
C ASP A 44 11.49 7.42 -0.92
N ALA A 45 10.17 7.33 -0.74
CA ALA A 45 9.39 6.16 -1.08
C ALA A 45 8.92 6.15 -2.54
N GLU A 46 9.07 5.01 -3.20
CA GLU A 46 8.42 4.72 -4.48
C GLU A 46 7.48 3.53 -4.28
N VAL A 47 6.19 3.74 -4.56
CA VAL A 47 5.14 2.78 -4.24
C VAL A 47 4.35 2.44 -5.50
N LEU A 48 4.23 1.15 -5.78
CA LEU A 48 3.34 0.62 -6.81
C LEU A 48 2.04 0.19 -6.16
N LEU A 49 0.92 0.74 -6.62
CA LEU A 49 -0.42 0.36 -6.19
C LEU A 49 -1.16 -0.28 -7.35
N PHE A 50 -1.57 -1.53 -7.16
CA PHE A 50 -2.39 -2.27 -8.10
C PHE A 50 -3.80 -2.40 -7.53
N ASP A 51 -4.78 -1.95 -8.30
CA ASP A 51 -6.19 -2.21 -8.00
C ASP A 51 -6.64 -3.48 -8.73
N VAL A 52 -7.06 -4.46 -7.95
CA VAL A 52 -7.28 -5.85 -8.38
C VAL A 52 -8.75 -6.21 -8.19
N ALA A 53 -9.36 -6.75 -9.24
CA ALA A 53 -10.74 -7.24 -9.25
C ALA A 53 -10.86 -8.63 -8.60
#